data_AF-A0A9E7GVG1-F1
#
_entry.id   AF-A0A9E7GVG1-F1
#
_cell.length_a   1.000
_cell.length_b   1.000
_cell.length_c   1.000
_cell.angle_alpha   90.00
_cell.angle_beta   90.00
_cell.angle_gamma   90.00
#
_symmetry.space_group_name_H-M   'P 1'
#
loop_
_entity.id
_entity.type
_entity.pdbx_description
1 polymer ?
#
loop_
_entity_poly.entity_id
_entity_poly.type
_entity_poly.pdbx_seq_one_letter_code
_entity_poly.pdbx_strand_id
1 'polypeptide(L)'
;MDELQRSRILACVQALSAARYAREDNVPCRIEEGLFLGSVGAALNKSALKDLNITHILTVAKSLDPAFPNDFIYKKIDVFDTPGTELVKYFAECFSFVDEATSAGGGVLVHCFAGMSRR
;
A
#
# COMPACT_ATOMS: atom_id res chain seq x y z
N MET A 1 6.07 -31.82 5.48
CA MET A 1 6.32 -30.47 6.01
C MET A 1 5.03 -30.01 6.65
N ASP A 2 5.04 -29.68 7.94
CA ASP A 2 3.81 -29.32 8.63
C ASP A 2 3.30 -27.93 8.17
N GLU A 3 1.99 -27.69 8.26
CA GLU A 3 1.37 -26.41 7.82
C GLU A 3 1.89 -25.21 8.62
N LEU A 4 2.23 -25.41 9.89
CA LEU A 4 2.75 -24.37 10.78
C LEU A 4 4.16 -23.93 10.39
N GLN A 5 5.03 -24.87 10.02
CA GLN A 5 6.37 -24.66 9.49
C GLN A 5 6.28 -23.89 8.18
N ARG A 6 5.39 -24.29 7.26
CA ARG A 6 5.19 -23.57 6.00
C ARG A 6 4.72 -22.13 6.23
N SER A 7 3.79 -21.92 7.16
CA SER A 7 3.29 -20.59 7.53
C SER A 7 4.39 -19.72 8.15
N ARG A 8 5.20 -20.26 9.07
CA ARG A 8 6.32 -19.55 9.69
C ARG A 8 7.42 -19.20 8.69
N ILE A 9 7.75 -20.11 7.78
CA ILE A 9 8.72 -19.84 6.71
C ILE A 9 8.20 -18.71 5.80
N LEU A 10 6.92 -18.75 5.43
CA LEU A 10 6.33 -17.69 4.60
C LEU A 10 6.35 -16.33 5.31
N ALA A 11 5.99 -16.29 6.59
CA ALA A 11 6.05 -15.08 7.40
C ALA A 11 7.48 -14.51 7.49
N CYS A 12 8.49 -15.37 7.68
CA CYS A 12 9.90 -14.95 7.67
C CYS A 12 10.31 -14.36 6.31
N VAL A 13 9.94 -14.99 5.20
CA VAL A 13 10.25 -14.49 3.85
C VAL A 13 9.55 -13.15 3.58
N GLN A 14 8.30 -13.00 4.02
CA GLN A 14 7.57 -11.73 3.92
C GLN A 14 8.24 -10.64 4.76
N ALA A 15 8.63 -10.93 6.00
CA ALA A 15 9.33 -9.98 6.86
C ALA A 15 10.67 -9.53 6.26
N LEU A 16 11.47 -10.47 5.72
CA LEU A 16 12.72 -10.16 5.03
C LEU A 16 12.49 -9.27 3.79
N SER A 17 11.45 -9.56 3.02
CA SER A 17 11.09 -8.78 1.84
C SER A 17 10.61 -7.37 2.21
N ALA A 18 9.77 -7.25 3.25
CA ALA A 18 9.29 -5.97 3.76
C ALA A 18 10.45 -5.12 4.29
N ALA A 19 11.40 -5.72 5.02
CA ALA A 19 12.61 -5.05 5.48
C ALA A 19 13.47 -4.54 4.31
N ARG A 20 13.56 -5.29 3.21
CA ARG A 20 14.22 -4.83 1.99
C ARG A 20 13.50 -3.61 1.39
N TYR A 21 12.19 -3.67 1.22
CA TYR A 21 11.41 -2.53 0.70
C TYR A 21 11.51 -1.29 1.58
N ALA A 22 11.46 -1.45 2.91
CA ALA A 22 11.65 -0.34 3.85
C ALA A 22 13.04 0.34 3.74
N ARG A 23 14.03 -0.34 3.16
CA ARG A 23 15.36 0.23 2.89
C ARG A 23 15.50 0.80 1.48
N GLU A 24 14.92 0.14 0.48
CA GLU A 24 15.23 0.38 -0.94
C GLU A 24 14.10 1.11 -1.68
N ASP A 25 12.87 1.07 -1.17
CA ASP A 25 11.67 1.66 -1.80
C ASP A 25 10.75 2.26 -0.73
N ASN A 26 11.29 3.21 0.03
CA ASN A 26 10.64 3.82 1.20
C ASN A 26 10.16 5.26 0.99
N VAL A 27 10.21 5.77 -0.24
CA VAL A 27 9.68 7.08 -0.60
C VAL A 27 8.59 6.89 -1.65
N PRO A 28 7.36 7.36 -1.40
CA PRO A 28 6.29 7.35 -2.40
C PRO A 28 6.71 8.04 -3.71
N CYS A 29 6.42 7.42 -4.85
CA CYS A 29 6.61 8.01 -6.16
C CYS A 29 5.38 8.83 -6.55
N ARG A 30 5.54 10.14 -6.80
CA ARG A 30 4.45 11.00 -7.27
C ARG A 30 4.10 10.68 -8.72
N ILE A 31 2.85 10.32 -8.97
CA ILE A 31 2.31 10.10 -10.32
C ILE A 31 1.65 11.39 -10.84
N GLU A 32 0.88 12.03 -9.96
CA GLU A 32 0.15 13.26 -10.20
C GLU A 32 0.09 14.10 -8.91
N GLU A 33 -0.37 15.33 -8.99
CA GLU A 33 -0.72 16.11 -7.80
C GLU A 33 -1.69 15.37 -6.88
N GLY A 34 -1.26 15.17 -5.62
CA GLY A 34 -2.03 14.43 -4.64
C GLY A 34 -2.09 12.92 -4.85
N LEU A 35 -1.45 12.34 -5.88
CA LEU A 35 -1.48 10.90 -6.15
C LEU A 35 -0.07 10.29 -6.16
N PHE A 36 0.12 9.29 -5.31
CA PHE A 36 1.41 8.61 -5.13
C PHE A 36 1.27 7.09 -5.24
N LEU A 37 2.35 6.45 -5.70
CA LEU A 37 2.48 4.99 -5.78
C LEU A 37 3.67 4.52 -4.96
N GLY A 38 3.55 3.37 -4.29
CA GLY A 38 4.69 2.78 -3.56
C GLY A 38 4.53 1.32 -3.18
N SER A 39 5.53 0.79 -2.49
CA SER A 39 5.49 -0.52 -1.83
C SER A 39 5.10 -0.41 -0.35
N VAL A 40 5.15 -1.54 0.36
CA VAL A 40 5.04 -1.55 1.83
C VAL A 40 6.13 -0.69 2.49
N GLY A 41 7.31 -0.54 1.88
CA GLY A 41 8.36 0.32 2.40
C GLY A 41 7.93 1.78 2.49
N ALA A 42 7.31 2.30 1.43
CA ALA A 42 6.77 3.65 1.38
C ALA A 42 5.63 3.85 2.40
N ALA A 43 4.74 2.85 2.54
CA ALA A 43 3.65 2.90 3.52
C ALA A 43 4.13 2.84 4.99
N LEU A 44 5.35 2.33 5.24
CA LEU A 44 5.98 2.29 6.56
C LEU A 44 6.80 3.55 6.89
N ASN A 45 7.03 4.45 5.93
CA ASN A 45 7.80 5.66 6.15
C ASN A 45 6.91 6.85 6.52
N LYS A 46 6.51 6.91 7.80
CA LYS A 46 5.62 7.97 8.32
C LYS A 46 6.12 9.39 8.03
N SER A 47 7.43 9.64 8.10
CA SER A 47 8.00 10.97 7.81
C SER A 47 7.75 11.36 6.37
N ALA A 48 8.14 10.50 5.42
CA ALA A 48 7.94 10.78 4.00
C ALA A 48 6.46 10.96 3.64
N LEU A 49 5.56 10.17 4.27
CA LEU A 49 4.12 10.35 4.10
C LEU A 49 3.66 11.74 4.53
N LYS A 50 4.08 12.22 5.71
CA LYS A 50 3.72 13.55 6.20
C LYS A 50 4.37 14.67 5.38
N ASP A 51 5.63 14.52 5.00
CA ASP A 51 6.38 15.50 4.21
C ASP A 51 5.76 15.70 2.81
N LEU A 52 5.17 14.64 2.25
CA LEU A 52 4.44 14.68 0.97
C LEU A 52 2.96 15.07 1.11
N ASN A 53 2.53 15.49 2.31
CA ASN A 53 1.14 15.84 2.62
C ASN A 53 0.14 14.70 2.31
N ILE A 54 0.56 13.45 2.46
CA ILE A 54 -0.31 12.29 2.29
C ILE A 54 -1.22 12.17 3.52
N THR A 55 -2.52 12.10 3.29
CA THR A 55 -3.55 11.98 4.33
C THR A 55 -4.31 10.66 4.23
N HIS A 56 -4.34 10.06 3.04
CA HIS A 56 -5.06 8.82 2.74
C HIS A 56 -4.10 7.73 2.23
N ILE A 57 -4.38 6.48 2.59
CA ILE A 57 -3.60 5.32 2.16
C ILE A 57 -4.55 4.24 1.64
N LEU A 58 -4.41 3.94 0.35
CA LEU A 58 -5.13 2.89 -0.35
C LEU A 58 -4.25 1.64 -0.48
N THR A 59 -4.55 0.62 0.33
CA THR A 59 -3.86 -0.67 0.32
C THR A 59 -4.58 -1.64 -0.62
N VAL A 60 -3.92 -2.06 -1.69
CA VAL A 60 -4.46 -3.04 -2.66
C VAL A 60 -3.66 -4.33 -2.55
N ALA A 61 -3.84 -5.03 -1.44
CA ALA A 61 -3.20 -6.30 -1.12
C ALA A 61 -3.90 -7.00 0.04
N LYS A 62 -3.85 -8.34 0.01
CA LYS A 62 -4.26 -9.17 1.15
C LYS A 62 -3.26 -9.12 2.29
N SER A 63 -3.77 -9.22 3.53
CA SER A 63 -2.98 -9.36 4.76
C SER A 63 -1.98 -8.22 5.04
N LEU A 64 -2.22 -7.02 4.51
CA LEU A 64 -1.52 -5.80 4.92
C LEU A 64 -2.44 -4.95 5.78
N ASP A 65 -2.02 -4.70 7.01
CA ASP A 65 -2.78 -3.88 7.96
C ASP A 65 -2.22 -2.45 8.02
N PRO A 66 -3.06 -1.46 8.38
CA PRO A 66 -2.64 -0.09 8.56
C PRO A 66 -1.44 0.04 9.52
N ALA A 67 -0.34 0.63 9.05
CA ALA A 67 0.84 0.86 9.86
C ALA A 67 0.64 1.98 10.90
N PHE A 68 -0.16 3.00 10.56
CA PHE A 68 -0.36 4.21 11.36
C PHE A 68 -1.86 4.59 11.39
N PRO A 69 -2.73 3.73 11.94
CA PRO A 69 -4.20 3.87 11.85
C PRO A 69 -4.74 5.16 12.49
N ASN A 70 -3.97 5.81 13.37
CA ASN A 70 -4.36 7.05 14.03
C ASN A 70 -3.89 8.32 13.29
N ASP A 71 -3.08 8.16 12.23
CA ASP A 71 -2.41 9.28 11.55
C ASP A 71 -2.89 9.52 10.11
N PHE A 72 -3.50 8.50 9.50
CA PHE A 72 -3.97 8.52 8.12
C PHE A 72 -5.32 7.79 8.01
N ILE A 73 -6.06 8.13 6.97
CA ILE A 73 -7.31 7.44 6.62
C ILE A 73 -6.96 6.29 5.69
N TYR A 74 -7.48 5.09 5.98
CA TYR A 74 -7.16 3.89 5.21
C TYR A 74 -8.37 3.36 4.45
N LYS A 75 -8.12 2.91 3.22
CA LYS A 75 -9.00 2.01 2.50
C LYS A 75 -8.20 0.78 2.08
N LYS A 76 -8.77 -0.41 2.27
CA LYS A 76 -8.14 -1.68 1.91
C LYS A 76 -9.00 -2.44 0.91
N ILE A 77 -8.42 -2.75 -0.24
CA ILE A 77 -8.96 -3.65 -1.24
C ILE A 77 -8.30 -5.02 -1.03
N ASP A 78 -9.03 -5.93 -0.38
CA ASP A 78 -8.52 -7.24 0.00
C ASP A 78 -8.54 -8.20 -1.20
N VAL A 79 -7.47 -8.14 -1.98
CA VAL A 79 -7.29 -8.92 -3.21
C VAL A 79 -5.95 -9.64 -3.21
N PHE A 80 -5.93 -10.82 -3.83
CA PHE A 80 -4.69 -11.55 -4.11
C PHE A 80 -4.03 -11.00 -5.36
N ASP A 81 -2.70 -11.02 -5.40
CA ASP A 81 -1.92 -10.67 -6.59
C ASP A 81 -1.86 -11.90 -7.51
N THR A 82 -2.98 -12.17 -8.20
CA THR A 82 -3.08 -13.27 -9.18
C THR A 82 -3.61 -12.75 -10.52
N PRO A 83 -3.18 -13.32 -11.66
CA PRO A 83 -3.59 -12.86 -12.98
C PRO A 83 -5.11 -12.85 -13.24
N GLY A 84 -5.88 -13.67 -12.51
CA GLY A 84 -7.34 -13.75 -12.64
C GLY A 84 -8.11 -12.79 -11.72
N THR A 85 -7.42 -11.95 -10.94
CA THR A 85 -8.08 -11.01 -10.03
C THR A 85 -8.63 -9.81 -10.79
N GLU A 86 -9.96 -9.70 -10.86
CA GLU A 86 -10.63 -8.54 -11.46
C GLU A 86 -10.55 -7.32 -10.53
N LEU A 87 -9.68 -6.36 -10.87
CA LEU A 87 -9.56 -5.10 -10.15
C LEU A 87 -10.58 -4.04 -10.59
N VAL A 88 -11.11 -4.18 -11.81
CA VAL A 88 -12.00 -3.19 -12.45
C VAL A 88 -13.23 -2.90 -11.60
N LYS A 89 -13.79 -3.91 -10.93
CA LYS A 89 -14.95 -3.75 -10.03
C LYS A 89 -14.69 -2.83 -8.83
N TYR A 90 -13.42 -2.61 -8.46
CA TYR A 90 -13.03 -1.74 -7.35
C TYR A 90 -12.66 -0.33 -7.82
N PHE A 91 -12.56 -0.08 -9.12
CA PHE A 91 -12.06 1.21 -9.63
C PHE A 91 -12.93 2.38 -9.18
N ALA A 92 -14.26 2.24 -9.22
CA ALA A 92 -15.16 3.29 -8.78
C ALA A 92 -14.91 3.71 -7.31
N GLU A 93 -14.72 2.73 -6.42
CA GLU A 93 -14.48 3.04 -5.00
C GLU A 93 -13.05 3.51 -4.71
N CYS A 94 -12.08 3.11 -5.54
CA CYS A 94 -10.70 3.60 -5.46
C CYS A 94 -10.64 5.06 -5.92
N PHE A 95 -11.26 5.39 -7.05
CA PHE A 95 -11.30 6.77 -7.55
C PHE A 95 -12.02 7.69 -6.55
N SER A 96 -13.17 7.28 -6.02
CA SER A 96 -13.86 8.06 -4.99
C SER A 96 -12.98 8.34 -3.76
N PHE A 97 -12.10 7.42 -3.39
CA PHE A 97 -11.19 7.59 -2.25
C PHE A 97 -10.00 8.49 -2.59
N VAL A 98 -9.51 8.44 -3.84
CA VAL A 98 -8.51 9.38 -4.35
C VAL A 98 -9.09 10.80 -4.36
N ASP A 99 -10.30 10.96 -4.88
CA ASP A 99 -10.99 12.25 -4.99
C ASP A 99 -11.28 12.87 -3.62
N GLU A 100 -11.63 12.06 -2.62
CA GLU A 100 -11.81 12.50 -1.23
C GLU A 100 -10.53 13.12 -0.67
N ALA A 101 -9.39 12.43 -0.87
CA ALA A 101 -8.10 12.89 -0.37
C ALA A 101 -7.67 14.21 -1.02
N THR A 102 -7.77 14.29 -2.35
CA THR A 102 -7.32 15.45 -3.13
C THR A 102 -8.24 16.66 -2.93
N SER A 103 -9.55 16.45 -2.85
CA SER A 103 -10.53 17.52 -2.59
C SER A 103 -10.36 18.14 -1.20
N ALA A 104 -9.86 17.37 -0.23
CA ALA A 104 -9.52 17.86 1.10
C ALA A 104 -8.15 18.58 1.17
N GLY A 105 -7.45 18.73 0.03
CA GLY A 105 -6.13 19.34 -0.05
C GLY A 105 -4.98 18.43 0.43
N GLY A 106 -5.23 17.12 0.54
CA GLY A 106 -4.22 16.12 0.88
C GLY A 106 -3.80 15.26 -0.31
N GLY A 107 -2.93 14.29 -0.04
CA GLY A 107 -2.52 13.27 -0.99
C GLY A 107 -2.96 11.86 -0.59
N VAL A 108 -2.97 10.96 -1.58
CA VAL A 108 -3.21 9.53 -1.40
C VAL A 108 -2.00 8.71 -1.84
N LEU A 109 -1.58 7.78 -0.99
CA LEU A 109 -0.66 6.71 -1.36
C LEU A 109 -1.45 5.48 -1.79
N VAL A 110 -1.30 5.05 -3.03
CA VAL A 110 -1.72 3.72 -3.49
C VAL A 110 -0.53 2.77 -3.35
N HIS A 111 -0.69 1.67 -2.63
CA HIS A 111 0.38 0.68 -2.51
C HIS A 111 -0.13 -0.75 -2.48
N CYS A 112 0.76 -1.67 -2.87
CA CYS A 112 0.63 -3.10 -2.58
C CYS A 112 1.84 -3.56 -1.75
N PHE A 113 2.15 -4.85 -1.74
CA PHE A 113 3.33 -5.35 -1.04
C PHE A 113 4.64 -4.86 -1.68
N ALA A 114 4.80 -5.09 -2.99
CA ALA A 114 6.05 -4.84 -3.71
C ALA A 114 6.09 -3.52 -4.50
N GLY A 115 4.95 -2.88 -4.75
CA GLY A 115 4.90 -1.67 -5.60
C GLY A 115 5.25 -1.91 -7.08
N MET A 116 5.28 -3.17 -7.54
CA MET A 116 5.79 -3.55 -8.88
C MET A 116 4.75 -4.15 -9.85
N SER A 117 3.65 -4.72 -9.36
CA SER A 117 2.67 -5.46 -10.20
C SER A 117 1.92 -4.57 -11.22
N ARG A 118 2.09 -3.24 -11.19
CA ARG A 118 1.29 -2.29 -11.98
C ARG A 118 2.10 -1.20 -12.71
N ARG A 119 3.43 -1.35 -12.82
CA ARG A 119 4.26 -0.47 -13.68
C ARG A 119 4.14 -0.89 -15.15
#